data_AF-A0A5E3WQK5-F1
#
_entry.id   AF-A0A5E3WQK5-F1
#
_cell.length_a   1.000
_cell.length_b   1.000
_cell.length_c   1.000
_cell.angle_alpha   90.00
_cell.angle_beta   90.00
_cell.angle_gamma   90.00
#
_symmetry.space_group_name_H-M   'P 1'
#
loop_
_entity.id
_entity.type
_entity.pdbx_description
1 polymer ?
#
loop_
_entity_poly.entity_id
_entity_poly.type
_entity_poly.pdbx_seq_one_letter_code
_entity_poly.pdbx_strand_id
1 'polypeptide(L)'
;MKFSSAFIALSAACLVAAAPSSNVARWGGDDGDDGRWNGESGRDGSRDGSDRGMSCTGAPVSATSSHAAATHGASKTASTTVSSETRGASTRATASAPASTSKASGGKSASSTKTKTSSGAASSSTSLASSSSDLTDGTNPDVVGTAYFITNDPTENNIVLANIGKDGNVTFAGLVSAGGKGVHGDDGGQFASDATYSNGIIVVSESNNFLATTNTESATVALFKIDPNDPTKLEMAGEPVSSQGDFPTSVAFNHAGDRLCVMNSGTKASLLCYGVSASGLSTQQETLRDLTIYGYNQTNPPQGPINTFSQVQFTEDDKNVVVALKGFITPAPTRGALFVYPLSDNGELAKEPTIAGTPAPGGFTFSLTPIPEKNAFFSADFSSGINVWDFNEGIESINSTKSKTNAAYVDGEITTCWSTWAPTVDRYFLSDPSTCLVTEVSIDPDTLVPTVVANHTLVEGGENIDIAAATIDNTDYLYANLATGVGIAVLRLDGPGQSTLVGVANMTEPVTSAGATITPNYIQGMAIYMKRNKD
;
A
#
# COMPACT_ATOMS: atom_id res chain seq x y z
N MET A 1 40.13 10.85 -3.17
CA MET A 1 39.35 9.81 -3.87
C MET A 1 38.45 10.50 -4.88
N LYS A 2 38.48 10.07 -6.14
CA LYS A 2 37.61 10.60 -7.20
C LYS A 2 36.24 9.94 -7.04
N PHE A 3 35.21 10.74 -6.81
CA PHE A 3 33.82 10.28 -6.94
C PHE A 3 33.61 9.83 -8.39
N SER A 4 33.33 8.55 -8.59
CA SER A 4 32.77 8.07 -9.84
C SER A 4 31.26 8.09 -9.67
N SER A 5 30.63 9.08 -10.30
CA SER A 5 29.18 9.18 -10.41
C SER A 5 28.69 8.07 -11.33
N ALA A 6 28.27 6.95 -10.76
CA ALA A 6 27.43 5.99 -11.47
C ALA A 6 26.00 6.53 -11.45
N PHE A 7 25.66 7.32 -12.47
CA PHE A 7 24.28 7.59 -12.82
C PHE A 7 23.65 6.27 -13.28
N ILE A 8 22.75 5.71 -12.48
CA ILE A 8 21.80 4.70 -12.97
C ILE A 8 20.74 5.48 -13.74
N ALA A 9 20.89 5.50 -15.07
CA ALA A 9 19.78 5.80 -15.95
C ALA A 9 18.83 4.61 -15.89
N LEU A 10 17.70 4.77 -15.18
CA LEU A 10 16.56 3.87 -15.32
C LEU A 10 16.16 3.92 -16.80
N SER A 11 16.46 2.84 -17.52
CA SER A 11 16.25 2.78 -18.96
C SER A 11 14.78 2.55 -19.22
N ALA A 12 14.08 3.62 -19.59
CA ALA A 12 12.89 3.52 -20.41
C ALA A 12 13.28 2.96 -21.79
N ALA A 13 12.88 1.71 -22.07
CA ALA A 13 12.84 1.12 -23.40
C ALA A 13 11.61 0.19 -23.43
N CYS A 14 10.42 0.63 -23.84
CA CYS A 14 9.94 1.10 -25.14
C CYS A 14 9.81 -0.04 -26.18
N LEU A 15 8.56 -0.32 -26.58
CA LEU A 15 8.21 -0.87 -27.88
C LEU A 15 6.83 -0.33 -28.31
N VAL A 16 6.85 0.85 -28.92
CA VAL A 16 5.78 1.33 -29.81
C VAL A 16 6.07 0.77 -31.19
N ALA A 17 5.16 -0.04 -31.72
CA ALA A 17 5.18 -0.47 -33.11
C ALA A 17 4.85 0.74 -34.01
N ALA A 18 5.79 1.12 -34.88
CA ALA A 18 5.59 2.16 -35.88
C ALA A 18 4.65 1.68 -37.00
N ALA A 19 3.59 2.45 -37.25
CA ALA A 19 2.80 2.37 -38.48
C ALA A 19 3.60 2.93 -39.68
N PRO A 20 3.42 2.40 -40.90
CA PRO A 20 4.13 2.90 -42.08
C PRO A 20 3.57 4.24 -42.55
N SER A 21 4.49 5.12 -42.94
CA SER A 21 4.26 6.46 -43.46
C SER A 21 3.57 6.46 -44.83
N SER A 22 2.56 7.31 -44.98
CA SER A 22 1.92 7.63 -46.26
C SER A 22 2.74 8.69 -47.01
N ASN A 23 3.24 8.33 -48.20
CA ASN A 23 3.80 9.25 -49.18
C ASN A 23 2.68 10.09 -49.82
N VAL A 24 2.90 11.41 -49.89
CA VAL A 24 2.12 12.34 -50.70
C VAL A 24 2.81 12.48 -52.06
N ALA A 25 2.13 12.11 -53.15
CA ALA A 25 2.29 12.78 -54.44
C ALA A 25 1.16 12.44 -55.43
N ARG A 26 0.51 13.51 -55.89
CA ARG A 26 0.03 13.82 -57.25
C ARG A 26 -1.14 13.03 -57.88
N TRP A 27 -2.13 13.85 -58.22
CA TRP A 27 -3.12 13.72 -59.28
C TRP A 27 -2.61 13.16 -60.62
N GLY A 28 -3.44 12.35 -61.26
CA GLY A 28 -3.46 12.13 -62.71
C GLY A 28 -4.23 10.89 -63.16
N GLY A 29 -5.40 11.10 -63.77
CA GLY A 29 -5.86 10.45 -65.01
C GLY A 29 -6.26 8.96 -65.03
N ASP A 30 -7.56 8.74 -65.26
CA ASP A 30 -8.23 7.89 -66.26
C ASP A 30 -7.71 6.49 -66.69
N ASP A 31 -8.73 5.66 -66.96
CA ASP A 31 -8.84 4.49 -67.84
C ASP A 31 -8.44 3.09 -67.34
N GLY A 32 -9.44 2.19 -67.35
CA GLY A 32 -9.40 1.04 -68.27
C GLY A 32 -9.15 -0.36 -67.71
N ASP A 33 -10.19 -1.19 -67.78
CA ASP A 33 -10.23 -2.60 -68.21
C ASP A 33 -9.48 -3.74 -67.49
N ASP A 34 -10.31 -4.72 -67.10
CA ASP A 34 -10.27 -6.16 -67.42
C ASP A 34 -8.99 -6.98 -67.28
N GLY A 35 -9.10 -8.09 -66.53
CA GLY A 35 -8.21 -9.23 -66.74
C GLY A 35 -8.19 -10.29 -65.64
N ARG A 36 -9.01 -11.33 -65.80
CA ARG A 36 -8.84 -12.67 -65.19
C ARG A 36 -7.43 -13.22 -65.46
N TRP A 37 -6.86 -14.03 -64.55
CA TRP A 37 -6.54 -15.45 -64.76
C TRP A 37 -5.86 -16.11 -63.54
N ASN A 38 -6.10 -17.42 -63.43
CA ASN A 38 -5.71 -18.38 -62.38
C ASN A 38 -4.24 -18.81 -62.43
N GLY A 39 -3.77 -19.43 -61.33
CA GLY A 39 -2.70 -20.44 -61.31
C GLY A 39 -1.89 -20.39 -60.01
N GLU A 40 -2.17 -21.22 -59.00
CA GLU A 40 -1.66 -22.58 -58.76
C GLU A 40 -0.26 -22.67 -58.10
N SER A 41 -0.18 -23.58 -57.13
CA SER A 41 1.01 -24.16 -56.46
C SER A 41 1.77 -23.24 -55.48
N GLY A 42 2.24 -23.67 -54.31
CA GLY A 42 2.24 -24.97 -53.64
C GLY A 42 3.18 -24.93 -52.42
N ARG A 43 2.98 -25.91 -51.52
CA ARG A 43 3.93 -26.52 -50.57
C ARG A 43 4.47 -25.75 -49.35
N ASP A 44 4.25 -26.44 -48.22
CA ASP A 44 5.16 -26.77 -47.10
C ASP A 44 5.91 -25.68 -46.34
N GLY A 45 5.69 -25.67 -45.02
CA GLY A 45 6.52 -24.95 -44.07
C GLY A 45 6.06 -25.13 -42.62
N SER A 46 6.27 -26.32 -42.07
CA SER A 46 6.27 -26.58 -40.62
C SER A 46 7.31 -25.70 -39.92
N ARG A 47 6.97 -25.09 -38.77
CA ARG A 47 7.93 -24.67 -37.74
C ARG A 47 7.26 -24.49 -36.37
N ASP A 48 7.82 -25.21 -35.41
CA ASP A 48 7.59 -25.17 -33.97
C ASP A 48 7.51 -23.76 -33.39
N GLY A 49 6.47 -23.52 -32.59
CA GLY A 49 6.43 -22.43 -31.61
C GLY A 49 6.98 -22.95 -30.28
N SER A 50 8.12 -22.39 -29.86
CA SER A 50 8.66 -22.58 -28.51
C SER A 50 8.30 -21.36 -27.67
N ASP A 51 7.56 -21.61 -26.60
CA ASP A 51 7.37 -20.72 -25.47
C ASP A 51 8.72 -20.26 -24.91
N ARG A 52 8.84 -18.97 -24.64
CA ARG A 52 9.89 -18.42 -23.77
C ARG A 52 9.23 -17.57 -22.69
N GLY A 53 9.01 -18.18 -21.54
CA GLY A 53 8.92 -17.44 -20.27
C GLY A 53 10.30 -16.88 -19.92
N MET A 54 10.36 -15.60 -19.57
CA MET A 54 11.54 -14.98 -18.98
C MET A 54 11.65 -15.43 -17.51
N SER A 55 12.75 -16.08 -17.14
CA SER A 55 13.08 -16.39 -15.74
C SER A 55 14.04 -15.35 -15.18
N CYS A 56 13.76 -14.86 -13.96
CA CYS A 56 14.66 -14.05 -13.17
C CYS A 56 15.80 -14.94 -12.64
N THR A 57 17.01 -14.82 -13.20
CA THR A 57 18.20 -15.49 -12.64
C THR A 57 19.15 -14.43 -12.06
N GLY A 58 19.19 -14.37 -10.73
CA GLY A 58 20.22 -13.62 -10.00
C GLY A 58 21.55 -14.39 -9.99
N ALA A 59 22.65 -13.70 -10.29
CA ALA A 59 23.99 -14.24 -10.16
C ALA A 59 24.54 -14.01 -8.73
N PRO A 60 25.33 -14.95 -8.15
CA PRO A 60 25.89 -14.79 -6.82
C PRO A 60 27.11 -13.86 -6.84
N VAL A 61 27.16 -12.89 -5.92
CA VAL A 61 28.34 -12.02 -5.71
C VAL A 61 29.10 -12.51 -4.47
N SER A 62 30.32 -12.99 -4.67
CA SER A 62 31.25 -13.36 -3.60
C SER A 62 31.91 -12.13 -3.00
N ALA A 63 31.84 -11.99 -1.68
CA ALA A 63 32.54 -10.97 -0.91
C ALA A 63 33.99 -11.37 -0.59
N THR A 64 34.92 -10.42 -0.74
CA THR A 64 36.19 -10.42 -0.01
C THR A 64 36.53 -9.01 0.44
N SER A 65 36.60 -8.84 1.76
CA SER A 65 37.02 -7.63 2.47
C SER A 65 38.54 -7.46 2.48
N SER A 66 39.02 -6.22 2.44
CA SER A 66 40.24 -5.85 3.18
C SER A 66 40.20 -4.39 3.62
N HIS A 67 40.44 -4.18 4.92
CA HIS A 67 40.60 -2.88 5.57
C HIS A 67 41.92 -2.22 5.20
N ALA A 68 41.92 -0.89 5.07
CA ALA A 68 43.08 -0.06 5.42
C ALA A 68 42.64 1.32 5.90
N ALA A 69 43.14 1.69 7.07
CA ALA A 69 42.95 2.97 7.73
C ALA A 69 43.74 4.10 7.04
N ALA A 70 43.20 5.31 7.04
CA ALA A 70 43.99 6.53 6.85
C ALA A 70 43.38 7.73 7.58
N THR A 71 44.24 8.38 8.34
CA THR A 71 44.08 9.59 9.15
C THR A 71 44.14 10.90 8.36
N HIS A 72 43.65 11.97 9.01
CA HIS A 72 43.90 13.41 8.85
C HIS A 72 42.89 14.28 8.07
N GLY A 73 42.57 15.42 8.70
CA GLY A 73 42.48 16.70 8.00
C GLY A 73 41.36 17.61 8.45
N ALA A 74 41.52 18.28 9.59
CA ALA A 74 40.67 19.41 9.95
C ALA A 74 40.85 20.56 8.95
N SER A 75 39.75 21.10 8.42
CA SER A 75 39.75 22.39 7.74
C SER A 75 38.58 23.24 8.21
N LYS A 76 38.93 24.46 8.63
CA LYS A 76 38.03 25.52 9.09
C LYS A 76 37.23 26.06 7.90
N THR A 77 35.98 26.46 8.13
CA THR A 77 35.27 27.35 7.20
C THR A 77 34.63 28.49 7.96
N ALA A 78 34.87 29.69 7.42
CA ALA A 78 34.56 30.98 7.97
C ALA A 78 33.07 31.32 7.84
N SER A 79 32.57 32.10 8.81
CA SER A 79 31.28 32.75 8.77
C SER A 79 31.29 33.92 7.79
N THR A 80 30.21 34.08 7.03
CA THR A 80 29.91 35.35 6.37
C THR A 80 28.46 35.73 6.65
N THR A 81 28.32 36.74 7.51
CA THR A 81 27.11 37.51 7.75
C THR A 81 26.81 38.35 6.50
N VAL A 82 25.58 38.29 5.97
CA VAL A 82 25.07 39.31 5.06
C VAL A 82 23.65 39.71 5.48
N SER A 83 23.47 41.02 5.43
CA SER A 83 22.46 41.89 5.98
C SER A 83 21.10 41.85 5.32
N SER A 84 20.14 42.24 6.14
CA SER A 84 18.76 42.68 5.89
C SER A 84 18.61 43.80 4.86
N GLU A 85 17.46 43.77 4.19
CA GLU A 85 16.51 44.87 3.89
C GLU A 85 16.02 44.83 2.44
N THR A 86 14.72 44.60 2.23
CA THR A 86 13.90 45.56 1.47
C THR A 86 12.41 45.42 1.77
N ARG A 87 11.76 46.56 1.99
CA ARG A 87 10.32 46.78 2.04
C ARG A 87 9.68 46.59 0.66
N GLY A 88 8.43 46.11 0.62
CA GLY A 88 7.58 46.15 -0.57
C GLY A 88 6.11 45.99 -0.20
N ALA A 89 5.28 46.95 -0.57
CA ALA A 89 3.93 47.17 -0.07
C ALA A 89 2.83 46.37 -0.82
N SER A 90 1.81 45.99 -0.05
CA SER A 90 0.36 46.09 -0.32
C SER A 90 -0.10 46.32 -1.77
N THR A 91 -0.85 45.37 -2.31
CA THR A 91 -2.14 45.66 -2.99
C THR A 91 -3.16 44.54 -2.79
N ARG A 92 -4.40 45.01 -2.61
CA ARG A 92 -5.66 44.31 -2.38
C ARG A 92 -6.27 43.93 -3.74
N ALA A 93 -6.80 42.72 -3.89
CA ALA A 93 -7.71 42.40 -4.99
C ALA A 93 -8.87 41.54 -4.48
N THR A 94 -10.07 42.00 -4.84
CA THR A 94 -11.40 41.56 -4.45
C THR A 94 -11.91 40.36 -5.24
N ALA A 95 -12.87 39.66 -4.64
CA ALA A 95 -13.64 38.54 -5.17
C ALA A 95 -14.34 38.81 -6.51
N SER A 96 -14.55 37.74 -7.27
CA SER A 96 -15.56 37.69 -8.33
C SER A 96 -16.10 36.26 -8.43
N ALA A 97 -17.38 36.11 -8.07
CA ALA A 97 -18.23 34.99 -8.46
C ALA A 97 -18.51 35.05 -9.98
N PRO A 98 -19.01 33.96 -10.56
CA PRO A 98 -20.38 34.07 -11.04
C PRO A 98 -21.24 32.84 -10.75
N ALA A 99 -22.50 33.13 -10.44
CA ALA A 99 -23.62 32.22 -10.62
C ALA A 99 -23.98 32.12 -12.11
N SER A 100 -24.40 30.96 -12.59
CA SER A 100 -25.72 30.83 -13.24
C SER A 100 -26.09 29.38 -13.56
N THR A 101 -27.37 29.16 -13.33
CA THR A 101 -28.26 28.02 -13.61
C THR A 101 -28.46 27.70 -15.09
N SER A 102 -28.72 26.43 -15.44
CA SER A 102 -29.82 25.98 -16.33
C SER A 102 -29.83 24.45 -16.38
N LYS A 103 -30.87 23.76 -15.93
CA LYS A 103 -32.16 23.37 -16.55
C LYS A 103 -32.17 21.92 -17.04
N ALA A 104 -33.23 21.26 -16.61
CA ALA A 104 -33.62 19.89 -16.91
C ALA A 104 -34.27 19.72 -18.30
N SER A 105 -34.11 18.52 -18.86
CA SER A 105 -35.08 17.77 -19.69
C SER A 105 -34.54 16.34 -19.76
N GLY A 106 -35.24 15.26 -19.41
CA GLY A 106 -36.62 14.92 -19.75
C GLY A 106 -36.62 14.03 -20.99
N GLY A 107 -36.68 12.70 -20.82
CA GLY A 107 -36.79 11.74 -21.93
C GLY A 107 -37.05 10.31 -21.47
N LYS A 108 -38.30 9.85 -21.62
CA LYS A 108 -38.81 8.52 -21.28
C LYS A 108 -38.54 7.47 -22.37
N SER A 109 -38.71 6.21 -21.94
CA SER A 109 -39.32 5.06 -22.66
C SER A 109 -38.42 4.02 -23.32
N ALA A 110 -38.37 2.86 -22.65
CA ALA A 110 -38.81 1.52 -23.09
C ALA A 110 -38.42 1.00 -24.49
N SER A 111 -37.80 -0.19 -24.53
CA SER A 111 -38.44 -1.38 -25.12
C SER A 111 -37.57 -2.63 -24.93
N SER A 112 -38.26 -3.70 -24.54
CA SER A 112 -37.85 -5.10 -24.50
C SER A 112 -37.41 -5.66 -25.85
N THR A 113 -36.47 -6.61 -25.86
CA THR A 113 -36.54 -7.76 -26.77
C THR A 113 -35.93 -9.00 -26.10
N LYS A 114 -36.80 -9.97 -25.80
CA LYS A 114 -36.45 -11.38 -25.53
C LYS A 114 -36.20 -12.06 -26.87
N THR A 115 -35.11 -12.81 -26.99
CA THR A 115 -34.97 -13.83 -28.03
C THR A 115 -34.49 -15.13 -27.39
N LYS A 116 -35.22 -16.20 -27.70
CA LYS A 116 -35.11 -17.55 -27.14
C LYS A 116 -34.97 -18.50 -28.32
N THR A 117 -33.89 -19.28 -28.39
CA THR A 117 -33.68 -20.49 -29.22
C THR A 117 -32.24 -20.94 -28.97
N SER A 118 -31.80 -22.20 -28.94
CA SER A 118 -32.34 -23.54 -28.66
C SER A 118 -31.18 -24.50 -29.04
N SER A 119 -30.98 -25.58 -28.27
CA SER A 119 -30.23 -26.83 -28.59
C SER A 119 -28.77 -26.69 -29.07
N GLY A 120 -27.76 -27.40 -28.55
CA GLY A 120 -27.71 -28.67 -27.84
C GLY A 120 -26.52 -29.45 -28.43
N ALA A 121 -25.56 -29.85 -27.61
CA ALA A 121 -24.61 -30.92 -27.91
C ALA A 121 -23.94 -31.36 -26.62
N ALA A 122 -24.22 -32.60 -26.23
CA ALA A 122 -23.61 -33.28 -25.11
C ALA A 122 -22.11 -33.53 -25.40
N SER A 123 -21.26 -33.26 -24.43
CA SER A 123 -19.91 -33.81 -24.38
C SER A 123 -19.60 -34.28 -22.97
N SER A 124 -18.99 -35.45 -22.92
CA SER A 124 -18.78 -36.36 -21.81
C SER A 124 -18.03 -35.76 -20.62
N SER A 125 -18.66 -35.84 -19.43
CA SER A 125 -18.06 -35.51 -18.14
C SER A 125 -17.28 -36.70 -17.57
N THR A 126 -15.96 -36.59 -17.52
CA THR A 126 -15.11 -37.37 -16.61
C THR A 126 -15.18 -36.71 -15.23
N SER A 127 -15.77 -37.42 -14.26
CA SER A 127 -15.92 -37.02 -12.87
C SER A 127 -14.57 -36.99 -12.16
N LEU A 128 -14.04 -35.79 -11.91
CA LEU A 128 -13.10 -35.54 -10.82
C LEU A 128 -13.93 -35.05 -9.64
N ALA A 129 -13.81 -35.73 -8.51
CA ALA A 129 -14.51 -35.40 -7.28
C ALA A 129 -14.04 -34.02 -6.79
N SER A 130 -14.84 -33.00 -7.07
CA SER A 130 -14.78 -31.72 -6.36
C SER A 130 -15.36 -31.96 -4.97
N SER A 131 -14.52 -31.91 -3.95
CA SER A 131 -14.97 -31.66 -2.58
C SER A 131 -15.54 -30.25 -2.55
N SER A 132 -16.84 -30.12 -2.83
CA SER A 132 -17.60 -28.92 -2.50
C SER A 132 -17.64 -28.84 -0.98
N SER A 133 -16.72 -28.10 -0.39
CA SER A 133 -16.83 -27.67 1.00
C SER A 133 -18.06 -26.77 1.09
N ASP A 134 -19.09 -27.35 1.67
CA ASP A 134 -20.36 -26.75 2.05
C ASP A 134 -20.09 -25.42 2.76
N LEU A 135 -20.61 -24.31 2.22
CA LEU A 135 -20.59 -22.97 2.82
C LEU A 135 -21.63 -22.91 3.95
N THR A 136 -21.48 -23.75 4.98
CA THR A 136 -22.42 -23.78 6.12
C THR A 136 -21.70 -23.55 7.45
N ASP A 137 -22.21 -22.52 8.14
CA ASP A 137 -22.04 -22.13 9.55
C ASP A 137 -20.61 -21.74 10.01
N GLY A 138 -20.44 -20.46 10.38
CA GLY A 138 -19.20 -19.85 10.90
C GLY A 138 -18.72 -20.42 12.25
N THR A 139 -19.26 -21.56 12.68
CA THR A 139 -18.80 -22.33 13.84
C THR A 139 -17.81 -23.42 13.48
N ASN A 140 -17.15 -23.36 12.32
CA ASN A 140 -16.07 -24.31 12.01
C ASN A 140 -15.00 -24.20 13.11
N PRO A 141 -14.81 -25.24 13.96
CA PRO A 141 -13.90 -25.21 15.09
C PRO A 141 -12.43 -25.06 14.68
N ASP A 142 -12.14 -25.13 13.38
CA ASP A 142 -10.79 -25.01 12.84
C ASP A 142 -10.46 -23.59 12.35
N VAL A 143 -11.43 -22.67 12.33
CA VAL A 143 -11.17 -21.25 12.04
C VAL A 143 -10.78 -20.54 13.34
N VAL A 144 -9.59 -19.94 13.35
CA VAL A 144 -9.00 -19.24 14.52
C VAL A 144 -8.90 -17.74 14.33
N GLY A 145 -9.13 -17.22 13.12
CA GLY A 145 -9.10 -15.79 12.84
C GLY A 145 -9.63 -15.44 11.45
N THR A 146 -9.52 -14.17 11.09
CA THR A 146 -9.86 -13.69 9.75
C THR A 146 -8.82 -12.66 9.30
N ALA A 147 -8.36 -12.80 8.06
CA ALA A 147 -7.60 -11.79 7.34
C ALA A 147 -8.56 -10.92 6.51
N TYR A 148 -8.26 -9.63 6.44
CA TYR A 148 -9.03 -8.61 5.75
C TYR A 148 -8.12 -7.82 4.81
N PHE A 149 -8.61 -7.59 3.61
CA PHE A 149 -8.05 -6.67 2.64
C PHE A 149 -9.18 -6.04 1.83
N ILE A 150 -8.90 -5.01 1.04
CA ILE A 150 -9.92 -4.36 0.23
C ILE A 150 -9.67 -4.54 -1.27
N THR A 151 -10.76 -4.49 -2.03
CA THR A 151 -10.68 -4.50 -3.50
C THR A 151 -10.26 -3.17 -4.09
N ASN A 152 -10.40 -2.06 -3.34
CA ASN A 152 -10.23 -0.67 -3.78
C ASN A 152 -10.85 -0.37 -5.17
N ASP A 153 -11.93 -1.07 -5.51
CA ASP A 153 -12.48 -1.06 -6.85
C ASP A 153 -13.27 0.24 -7.14
N PRO A 154 -13.15 0.84 -8.34
CA PRO A 154 -13.80 2.09 -8.70
C PRO A 154 -15.31 2.02 -8.90
N THR A 155 -15.87 0.82 -8.97
CA THR A 155 -17.33 0.63 -9.03
C THR A 155 -17.92 0.45 -7.65
N GLU A 156 -17.28 -0.38 -6.81
CA GLU A 156 -17.62 -0.58 -5.40
C GLU A 156 -16.43 -1.17 -4.65
N ASN A 157 -15.98 -0.46 -3.61
CA ASN A 157 -14.94 -0.96 -2.72
C ASN A 157 -15.55 -2.00 -1.76
N ASN A 158 -14.94 -3.18 -1.70
CA ASN A 158 -15.38 -4.28 -0.85
C ASN A 158 -14.24 -4.72 0.06
N ILE A 159 -14.56 -5.05 1.31
CA ILE A 159 -13.69 -5.79 2.21
C ILE A 159 -13.81 -7.27 1.85
N VAL A 160 -12.70 -7.90 1.53
CA VAL A 160 -12.58 -9.34 1.35
C VAL A 160 -12.26 -9.99 2.68
N LEU A 161 -13.03 -11.01 3.03
CA LEU A 161 -12.89 -11.79 4.25
C LEU A 161 -12.21 -13.12 3.91
N ALA A 162 -11.14 -13.47 4.60
CA ALA A 162 -10.51 -14.79 4.48
C ALA A 162 -10.36 -15.44 5.85
N ASN A 163 -10.98 -16.61 6.05
CA ASN A 163 -10.83 -17.42 7.26
C ASN A 163 -9.39 -17.88 7.41
N ILE A 164 -8.84 -17.78 8.62
CA ILE A 164 -7.55 -18.34 8.99
C ILE A 164 -7.78 -19.64 9.75
N GLY A 165 -7.25 -20.75 9.21
CA GLY A 165 -7.28 -22.07 9.84
C GLY A 165 -6.23 -22.23 10.94
N LYS A 166 -6.35 -23.26 11.79
CA LYS A 166 -5.32 -23.62 12.80
C LYS A 166 -3.94 -23.93 12.20
N ASP A 167 -3.91 -24.34 10.93
CA ASP A 167 -2.68 -24.57 10.18
C ASP A 167 -2.08 -23.29 9.60
N GLY A 168 -2.75 -22.15 9.75
CA GLY A 168 -2.40 -20.85 9.19
C GLY A 168 -2.89 -20.64 7.75
N ASN A 169 -3.41 -21.67 7.07
CA ASN A 169 -3.92 -21.49 5.72
C ASN A 169 -5.15 -20.58 5.71
N VAL A 170 -5.34 -19.89 4.59
CA VAL A 170 -6.48 -19.00 4.40
C VAL A 170 -7.45 -19.51 3.35
N THR A 171 -8.74 -19.27 3.59
CA THR A 171 -9.82 -19.60 2.65
C THR A 171 -10.80 -18.43 2.55
N PHE A 172 -11.29 -18.15 1.34
CA PHE A 172 -12.28 -17.09 1.15
C PHE A 172 -13.53 -17.35 2.01
N ALA A 173 -13.97 -16.33 2.74
CA ALA A 173 -15.10 -16.39 3.65
C ALA A 173 -16.27 -15.48 3.23
N GLY A 174 -16.01 -14.43 2.46
CA GLY A 174 -17.07 -13.54 1.99
C GLY A 174 -16.60 -12.14 1.58
N LEU A 175 -17.58 -11.29 1.34
CA LEU A 175 -17.42 -9.88 0.99
C LEU A 175 -18.34 -9.02 1.84
N VAL A 176 -17.86 -7.84 2.20
CA VAL A 176 -18.67 -6.80 2.84
C VAL A 176 -18.39 -5.48 2.14
N SER A 177 -19.45 -4.81 1.67
CA SER A 177 -19.30 -3.49 1.03
C SER A 177 -18.70 -2.47 2.01
N ALA A 178 -17.71 -1.72 1.55
CA ALA A 178 -17.11 -0.61 2.31
C ALA A 178 -17.98 0.66 2.27
N GLY A 179 -19.14 0.61 1.58
CA GLY A 179 -20.08 1.72 1.45
C GLY A 179 -19.59 2.88 0.57
N GLY A 180 -18.56 2.65 -0.24
CA GLY A 180 -17.98 3.64 -1.13
C GLY A 180 -17.21 3.00 -2.29
N LYS A 181 -16.38 3.82 -2.94
CA LYS A 181 -15.60 3.46 -4.12
C LYS A 181 -14.12 3.72 -3.87
N GLY A 182 -13.29 2.85 -4.43
CA GLY A 182 -11.86 3.07 -4.50
C GLY A 182 -11.44 3.72 -5.81
N VAL A 183 -10.16 4.04 -5.93
CA VAL A 183 -9.48 4.44 -7.15
C VAL A 183 -7.98 4.25 -6.93
N HIS A 184 -7.26 4.12 -8.04
CA HIS A 184 -5.81 4.04 -8.05
C HIS A 184 -5.21 5.44 -8.06
N GLY A 185 -4.06 5.62 -7.40
CA GLY A 185 -3.19 6.77 -7.62
C GLY A 185 -2.75 6.91 -9.08
N ASP A 186 -2.19 8.05 -9.46
CA ASP A 186 -1.58 8.22 -10.77
C ASP A 186 -0.09 7.83 -10.69
N ASP A 187 0.35 6.80 -11.39
CA ASP A 187 1.77 6.43 -11.47
C ASP A 187 2.43 6.94 -12.79
N GLY A 188 1.83 7.95 -13.42
CA GLY A 188 2.25 8.43 -14.73
C GLY A 188 1.67 7.61 -15.89
N GLY A 189 0.53 6.96 -15.68
CA GLY A 189 -0.21 6.20 -16.69
C GLY A 189 0.22 4.74 -16.86
N GLN A 190 1.00 4.21 -15.93
CA GLN A 190 1.07 2.77 -15.67
C GLN A 190 -0.10 2.43 -14.72
N PHE A 191 -0.23 1.18 -14.28
CA PHE A 191 -1.06 0.89 -13.10
C PHE A 191 -0.34 -0.25 -12.40
N ALA A 192 0.57 0.10 -11.50
CA ALA A 192 1.31 -0.85 -10.70
C ALA A 192 0.44 -1.49 -9.59
N SER A 193 1.01 -2.43 -8.86
CA SER A 193 0.30 -3.20 -7.82
C SER A 193 -0.04 -2.43 -6.54
N ASP A 194 0.57 -1.26 -6.33
CA ASP A 194 0.27 -0.40 -5.18
C ASP A 194 -0.62 0.77 -5.60
N ALA A 195 -1.91 0.62 -5.34
CA ALA A 195 -2.92 1.60 -5.70
C ALA A 195 -2.83 2.91 -4.90
N THR A 196 -2.15 2.93 -3.76
CA THR A 196 -2.29 4.03 -2.78
C THR A 196 -0.99 4.64 -2.31
N TYR A 197 0.15 4.05 -2.65
CA TYR A 197 1.48 4.50 -2.26
C TYR A 197 1.68 4.57 -0.75
N SER A 198 0.92 3.76 -0.01
CA SER A 198 0.63 3.95 1.40
C SER A 198 0.37 2.61 2.09
N ASN A 199 0.48 2.60 3.41
CA ASN A 199 0.15 1.48 4.28
C ASN A 199 -0.98 1.87 5.25
N GLY A 200 -1.67 0.87 5.80
CA GLY A 200 -2.72 1.06 6.80
C GLY A 200 -4.05 1.54 6.22
N ILE A 201 -4.37 1.16 4.98
CA ILE A 201 -5.68 1.50 4.38
C ILE A 201 -6.85 0.74 5.01
N ILE A 202 -6.54 -0.37 5.67
CA ILE A 202 -7.44 -1.19 6.48
C ILE A 202 -6.69 -1.56 7.75
N VAL A 203 -7.31 -1.35 8.90
CA VAL A 203 -6.71 -1.62 10.21
C VAL A 203 -7.75 -2.18 11.17
N VAL A 204 -7.29 -2.99 12.11
CA VAL A 204 -8.10 -3.60 13.16
C VAL A 204 -7.71 -2.99 14.51
N SER A 205 -8.71 -2.67 15.33
CA SER A 205 -8.57 -2.45 16.77
C SER A 205 -9.02 -3.71 17.49
N GLU A 206 -8.06 -4.51 17.95
CA GLU A 206 -8.37 -5.71 18.73
C GLU A 206 -8.97 -5.36 20.10
N SER A 207 -8.60 -4.22 20.70
CA SER A 207 -9.10 -3.79 22.02
C SER A 207 -10.62 -3.61 22.03
N ASN A 208 -11.18 -2.99 20.98
CA ASN A 208 -12.62 -2.70 20.86
C ASN A 208 -13.36 -3.50 19.79
N ASN A 209 -12.71 -4.44 19.11
CA ASN A 209 -13.29 -5.27 18.04
C ASN A 209 -13.86 -4.42 16.90
N PHE A 210 -13.09 -3.43 16.46
CA PHE A 210 -13.43 -2.61 15.30
C PHE A 210 -12.46 -2.86 14.15
N LEU A 211 -12.96 -2.69 12.94
CA LEU A 211 -12.18 -2.58 11.72
C LEU A 211 -12.51 -1.24 11.05
N ALA A 212 -11.50 -0.52 10.60
CA ALA A 212 -11.69 0.69 9.81
C ALA A 212 -11.02 0.52 8.44
N THR A 213 -11.64 1.09 7.41
CA THR A 213 -11.06 1.18 6.07
C THR A 213 -11.48 2.45 5.35
N THR A 214 -10.81 2.80 4.26
CA THR A 214 -11.08 3.99 3.47
C THR A 214 -11.63 3.67 2.10
N ASN A 215 -12.32 4.65 1.51
CA ASN A 215 -12.80 4.65 0.14
C ASN A 215 -12.12 5.81 -0.60
N THR A 216 -11.04 5.51 -1.33
CA THR A 216 -10.13 6.52 -1.92
C THR A 216 -10.84 7.46 -2.89
N GLU A 217 -11.76 6.97 -3.73
CA GLU A 217 -12.53 7.82 -4.68
C GLU A 217 -13.67 8.56 -3.99
N SER A 218 -14.34 7.90 -3.05
CA SER A 218 -15.47 8.51 -2.36
C SER A 218 -15.06 9.51 -1.29
N ALA A 219 -13.76 9.60 -0.97
CA ALA A 219 -13.21 10.40 0.11
C ALA A 219 -13.94 10.16 1.46
N THR A 220 -14.19 8.89 1.78
CA THR A 220 -14.85 8.48 3.02
C THR A 220 -14.06 7.43 3.79
N VAL A 221 -14.39 7.30 5.07
CA VAL A 221 -13.91 6.25 5.97
C VAL A 221 -15.10 5.49 6.53
N ALA A 222 -14.99 4.17 6.55
CA ALA A 222 -16.00 3.26 7.05
C ALA A 222 -15.48 2.53 8.29
N LEU A 223 -16.39 2.26 9.24
CA LEU A 223 -16.12 1.55 10.48
C LEU A 223 -17.01 0.30 10.54
N PHE A 224 -16.46 -0.80 11.04
CA PHE A 224 -17.15 -2.08 11.17
C PHE A 224 -16.93 -2.64 12.55
N LYS A 225 -18.00 -3.18 13.16
CA LYS A 225 -17.90 -4.06 14.33
C LYS A 225 -17.50 -5.45 13.84
N ILE A 226 -16.58 -6.06 14.58
CA ILE A 226 -16.18 -7.46 14.41
C ILE A 226 -16.87 -8.27 15.51
N ASP A 227 -17.57 -9.35 15.16
CA ASP A 227 -17.97 -10.33 16.17
C ASP A 227 -16.70 -11.09 16.65
N PRO A 228 -16.29 -10.96 17.92
CA PRO A 228 -15.05 -11.57 18.41
C PRO A 228 -15.07 -13.11 18.37
N ASN A 229 -16.25 -13.73 18.27
CA ASN A 229 -16.40 -15.18 18.18
C ASN A 229 -16.44 -15.67 16.72
N ASP A 230 -16.80 -14.79 15.80
CA ASP A 230 -16.88 -15.06 14.36
C ASP A 230 -16.45 -13.82 13.57
N PRO A 231 -15.14 -13.61 13.41
CA PRO A 231 -14.61 -12.39 12.80
C PRO A 231 -15.00 -12.20 11.32
N THR A 232 -15.63 -13.19 10.68
CA THR A 232 -16.23 -13.03 9.35
C THR A 232 -17.53 -12.22 9.38
N LYS A 233 -18.18 -12.10 10.54
CA LYS A 233 -19.38 -11.28 10.73
C LYS A 233 -18.99 -9.83 11.00
N LEU A 234 -18.82 -9.08 9.92
CA LEU A 234 -18.68 -7.62 10.00
C LEU A 234 -20.04 -6.92 9.90
N GLU A 235 -20.29 -5.99 10.81
CA GLU A 235 -21.44 -5.08 10.75
C GLU A 235 -20.94 -3.64 10.62
N MET A 236 -21.34 -2.94 9.56
CA MET A 236 -20.99 -1.52 9.41
C MET A 236 -21.58 -0.71 10.58
N ALA A 237 -20.72 0.03 11.27
CA ALA A 237 -21.08 0.89 12.38
C ALA A 237 -21.39 2.30 11.84
N GLY A 238 -22.68 2.59 11.64
CA GLY A 238 -23.11 3.84 11.01
C GLY A 238 -22.85 3.86 9.50
N GLU A 239 -23.00 5.02 8.88
CA GLU A 239 -22.68 5.23 7.46
C GLU A 239 -21.22 5.68 7.31
N PRO A 240 -20.57 5.45 6.15
CA PRO A 240 -19.26 6.01 5.87
C PRO A 240 -19.27 7.54 6.01
N VAL A 241 -18.25 8.09 6.67
CA VAL A 241 -18.13 9.53 6.93
C VAL A 241 -17.06 10.15 6.05
N SER A 242 -17.22 11.44 5.70
CA SER A 242 -16.22 12.15 4.90
C SER A 242 -14.88 12.20 5.62
N SER A 243 -13.79 11.92 4.89
CA SER A 243 -12.41 12.05 5.39
C SER A 243 -11.92 13.50 5.51
N GLN A 244 -12.71 14.48 5.04
CA GLN A 244 -12.34 15.90 4.88
C GLN A 244 -11.06 16.13 4.04
N GLY A 245 -10.73 15.18 3.16
CA GLY A 245 -9.69 15.30 2.15
C GLY A 245 -10.18 14.73 0.82
N ASP A 246 -9.27 14.49 -0.12
CA ASP A 246 -9.64 13.98 -1.45
C ASP A 246 -9.37 12.47 -1.60
N PHE A 247 -8.29 11.95 -1.01
CA PHE A 247 -7.81 10.59 -1.27
C PHE A 247 -7.29 9.96 0.05
N PRO A 248 -8.17 9.40 0.91
CA PRO A 248 -7.77 8.80 2.19
C PRO A 248 -7.00 7.49 1.98
N THR A 249 -5.73 7.43 2.38
CA THR A 249 -4.83 6.28 2.11
C THR A 249 -4.34 5.55 3.34
N SER A 250 -4.55 6.10 4.54
CA SER A 250 -4.10 5.48 5.78
C SER A 250 -5.00 5.86 6.94
N VAL A 251 -5.22 4.90 7.83
CA VAL A 251 -5.97 5.04 9.07
C VAL A 251 -5.21 4.38 10.22
N ALA A 252 -5.40 4.90 11.42
CA ALA A 252 -4.84 4.31 12.64
C ALA A 252 -5.80 4.49 13.81
N PHE A 253 -5.96 3.44 14.61
CA PHE A 253 -6.60 3.53 15.92
C PHE A 253 -5.57 3.93 16.97
N ASN A 254 -6.00 4.64 18.01
CA ASN A 254 -5.22 4.71 19.26
C ASN A 254 -5.30 3.36 19.99
N HIS A 255 -4.49 3.18 21.03
CA HIS A 255 -4.45 1.91 21.77
C HIS A 255 -5.82 1.52 22.36
N ALA A 256 -6.55 2.49 22.91
CA ALA A 256 -7.88 2.28 23.47
C ALA A 256 -8.94 1.93 22.42
N GLY A 257 -8.68 2.14 21.12
CA GLY A 257 -9.63 1.88 20.04
C GLY A 257 -10.86 2.78 20.03
N ASP A 258 -10.84 3.89 20.78
CA ASP A 258 -11.93 4.86 20.91
C ASP A 258 -11.69 6.12 20.05
N ARG A 259 -10.55 6.17 19.37
CA ARG A 259 -10.18 7.20 18.41
C ARG A 259 -9.58 6.59 17.16
N LEU A 260 -9.94 7.15 16.01
CA LEU A 260 -9.40 6.80 14.70
C LEU A 260 -8.87 8.08 14.03
N CYS A 261 -7.64 8.09 13.54
CA CYS A 261 -7.13 9.18 12.70
C CYS A 261 -6.96 8.71 11.27
N VAL A 262 -7.23 9.60 10.33
CA VAL A 262 -7.25 9.37 8.89
C VAL A 262 -6.31 10.37 8.24
N MET A 263 -5.47 9.87 7.35
CA MET A 263 -4.57 10.66 6.54
C MET A 263 -5.00 10.61 5.08
N ASN A 264 -5.16 11.79 4.50
CA ASN A 264 -5.47 11.98 3.10
C ASN A 264 -4.22 12.42 2.33
N SER A 265 -4.07 11.88 1.14
CA SER A 265 -3.16 12.35 0.10
C SER A 265 -3.94 13.17 -0.94
N GLY A 266 -3.26 13.57 -2.02
CA GLY A 266 -3.82 14.33 -3.13
C GLY A 266 -3.88 15.84 -2.93
N THR A 267 -4.70 16.55 -3.71
CA THR A 267 -4.76 18.03 -3.69
C THR A 267 -5.23 18.62 -2.36
N LYS A 268 -6.01 17.88 -1.58
CA LYS A 268 -6.41 18.22 -0.20
C LYS A 268 -5.84 17.20 0.78
N ALA A 269 -4.52 17.13 0.87
CA ALA A 269 -3.87 16.32 1.88
C ALA A 269 -4.16 16.86 3.29
N SER A 270 -4.64 15.99 4.17
CA SER A 270 -5.10 16.37 5.50
C SER A 270 -4.94 15.23 6.51
N LEU A 271 -4.86 15.61 7.79
CA LEU A 271 -4.97 14.70 8.92
C LEU A 271 -6.24 15.06 9.69
N LEU A 272 -7.08 14.08 10.01
CA LEU A 272 -8.30 14.26 10.79
C LEU A 272 -8.59 13.05 11.67
N CYS A 273 -8.98 13.28 12.91
CA CYS A 273 -9.37 12.24 13.84
C CYS A 273 -10.89 12.22 14.10
N TYR A 274 -11.35 11.09 14.60
CA TYR A 274 -12.74 10.77 14.88
C TYR A 274 -12.83 10.09 16.25
N GLY A 275 -13.91 10.37 16.97
CA GLY A 275 -14.36 9.50 18.04
C GLY A 275 -14.96 8.22 17.44
N VAL A 276 -14.67 7.08 18.06
CA VAL A 276 -15.11 5.75 17.62
C VAL A 276 -16.17 5.24 18.59
N SER A 277 -17.28 4.74 18.04
CA SER A 277 -18.38 4.19 18.84
C SER A 277 -19.11 3.08 18.08
N ALA A 278 -19.94 2.33 18.79
CA ALA A 278 -20.82 1.34 18.18
C ALA A 278 -21.85 1.95 17.19
N SER A 279 -22.08 3.26 17.25
CA SER A 279 -22.93 4.00 16.30
C SER A 279 -22.17 4.56 15.09
N GLY A 280 -20.85 4.40 15.04
CA GLY A 280 -20.00 4.90 13.96
C GLY A 280 -19.00 5.95 14.41
N LEU A 281 -18.48 6.67 13.41
CA LEU A 281 -17.44 7.70 13.57
C LEU A 281 -18.04 9.08 13.79
N SER A 282 -17.53 9.82 14.78
CA SER A 282 -17.88 11.22 15.03
C SER A 282 -16.68 12.13 14.76
N THR A 283 -16.78 13.04 13.79
CA THR A 283 -15.69 13.96 13.43
C THR A 283 -15.25 14.83 14.60
N GLN A 284 -13.93 14.92 14.80
CA GLN A 284 -13.28 15.82 15.76
C GLN A 284 -12.63 16.99 15.01
N GLN A 285 -13.43 18.00 14.68
CA GLN A 285 -13.04 19.07 13.75
C GLN A 285 -11.78 19.83 14.18
N GLU A 286 -11.57 19.95 15.49
CA GLU A 286 -10.39 20.56 16.12
C GLU A 286 -9.08 19.81 15.82
N THR A 287 -9.15 18.57 15.35
CA THR A 287 -8.00 17.77 14.91
C THR A 287 -7.68 17.92 13.43
N LEU A 288 -8.50 18.62 12.62
CA LEU A 288 -8.21 18.78 11.18
C LEU A 288 -6.92 19.58 10.94
N ARG A 289 -5.93 18.97 10.29
CA ARG A 289 -4.70 19.65 9.86
C ARG A 289 -4.57 19.59 8.35
N ASP A 290 -4.27 20.75 7.77
CA ASP A 290 -3.94 20.88 6.35
C ASP A 290 -2.45 20.53 6.18
N LEU A 291 -2.16 19.46 5.46
CA LEU A 291 -0.80 19.01 5.22
C LEU A 291 -0.15 19.70 4.01
N THR A 292 -0.93 20.43 3.20
CA THR A 292 -0.44 21.14 2.00
C THR A 292 0.43 22.35 2.34
N ILE A 293 0.28 22.91 3.54
CA ILE A 293 1.02 24.10 4.00
C ILE A 293 2.54 23.90 4.08
N TYR A 294 3.00 22.65 4.07
CA TYR A 294 4.43 22.29 4.11
C TYR A 294 5.05 22.14 2.71
N GLY A 295 4.48 22.82 1.70
CA GLY A 295 4.99 22.79 0.32
C GLY A 295 4.63 21.50 -0.42
N TYR A 296 3.65 20.74 0.10
CA TYR A 296 3.14 19.55 -0.55
C TYR A 296 2.19 19.94 -1.69
N ASN A 297 2.61 19.66 -2.91
CA ASN A 297 1.88 19.96 -4.14
C ASN A 297 1.72 18.68 -4.96
N GLN A 298 0.51 18.13 -4.99
CA GLN A 298 0.17 16.85 -5.60
C GLN A 298 -1.11 16.95 -6.43
N THR A 299 -1.37 15.94 -7.26
CA THR A 299 -2.60 15.79 -8.06
C THR A 299 -3.70 15.08 -7.28
N ASN A 300 -4.90 14.93 -7.86
CA ASN A 300 -5.92 14.01 -7.35
C ASN A 300 -6.48 13.15 -8.51
N PRO A 301 -6.28 11.83 -8.52
CA PRO A 301 -5.51 11.02 -7.56
C PRO A 301 -4.03 11.49 -7.42
N PRO A 302 -3.37 11.24 -6.27
CA PRO A 302 -1.98 11.64 -6.05
C PRO A 302 -1.04 10.95 -7.03
N GLN A 303 0.05 11.62 -7.42
CA GLN A 303 1.09 11.04 -8.25
C GLN A 303 2.22 10.47 -7.39
N GLY A 304 2.47 9.15 -7.49
CA GLY A 304 3.37 8.45 -6.57
C GLY A 304 4.32 7.43 -7.21
N PRO A 305 5.08 6.68 -6.38
CA PRO A 305 5.02 6.69 -4.92
C PRO A 305 5.75 7.87 -4.26
N ILE A 306 6.64 8.55 -4.98
CA ILE A 306 7.47 9.65 -4.48
C ILE A 306 6.59 10.87 -4.13
N ASN A 307 6.97 11.64 -3.10
CA ASN A 307 6.25 12.85 -2.65
C ASN A 307 4.76 12.60 -2.35
N THR A 308 4.46 11.46 -1.73
CA THR A 308 3.13 11.13 -1.21
C THR A 308 3.22 10.82 0.29
N PHE A 309 2.12 11.03 1.01
CA PHE A 309 2.02 10.56 2.38
C PHE A 309 1.82 9.04 2.41
N SER A 310 2.41 8.37 3.40
CA SER A 310 2.54 6.90 3.42
C SER A 310 1.80 6.20 4.53
N GLN A 311 1.76 6.79 5.73
CA GLN A 311 1.11 6.15 6.86
C GLN A 311 0.83 7.18 7.96
N VAL A 312 -0.30 7.01 8.64
CA VAL A 312 -0.57 7.62 9.94
C VAL A 312 -0.46 6.56 11.04
N GLN A 313 0.08 6.93 12.19
CA GLN A 313 0.15 6.08 13.39
C GLN A 313 0.04 6.91 14.67
N PHE A 314 -0.39 6.28 15.75
CA PHE A 314 -0.20 6.82 17.10
C PHE A 314 1.15 6.37 17.66
N THR A 315 1.82 7.23 18.44
CA THR A 315 2.92 6.77 19.29
C THR A 315 2.39 5.80 20.33
N GLU A 316 3.25 4.88 20.79
CA GLU A 316 2.84 3.83 21.73
C GLU A 316 2.23 4.38 23.02
N ASP A 317 2.66 5.57 23.44
CA ASP A 317 2.12 6.26 24.61
C ASP A 317 0.82 7.04 24.34
N ASP A 318 0.25 6.94 23.13
CA ASP A 318 -0.95 7.64 22.65
C ASP A 318 -0.88 9.18 22.74
N LYS A 319 0.31 9.76 22.93
CA LYS A 319 0.47 11.23 23.07
C LYS A 319 0.70 11.97 21.78
N ASN A 320 0.98 11.27 20.68
CA ASN A 320 1.26 11.91 19.41
C ASN A 320 0.65 11.12 18.26
N VAL A 321 0.26 11.86 17.21
CA VAL A 321 -0.10 11.29 15.91
C VAL A 321 1.03 11.60 14.94
N VAL A 322 1.55 10.56 14.30
CA VAL A 322 2.70 10.60 13.40
C VAL A 322 2.20 10.38 11.97
N VAL A 323 2.63 11.23 11.04
CA VAL A 323 2.33 11.13 9.62
C VAL A 323 3.63 11.09 8.82
N ALA A 324 3.82 10.05 8.01
CA ALA A 324 5.00 9.89 7.17
C ALA A 324 4.82 10.53 5.79
N LEU A 325 5.76 11.37 5.37
CA LEU A 325 5.86 11.91 4.01
C LEU A 325 7.12 11.39 3.34
N LYS A 326 6.99 10.84 2.13
CA LYS A 326 8.12 10.42 1.30
C LYS A 326 8.77 11.63 0.63
N GLY A 327 10.08 11.54 0.43
CA GLY A 327 10.89 12.56 -0.23
C GLY A 327 10.60 12.73 -1.72
N PHE A 328 11.42 13.52 -2.39
CA PHE A 328 11.34 13.80 -3.82
C PHE A 328 12.66 13.46 -4.51
N ILE A 329 12.66 13.03 -5.78
CA ILE A 329 13.90 12.72 -6.52
C ILE A 329 14.26 13.83 -7.52
N THR A 330 13.30 14.37 -8.26
CA THR A 330 13.55 15.30 -9.38
C THR A 330 12.65 16.53 -9.31
N PRO A 331 13.17 17.78 -9.40
CA PRO A 331 14.46 18.14 -9.99
C PRO A 331 15.62 18.19 -9.00
N ALA A 332 15.35 18.18 -7.70
CA ALA A 332 16.38 18.14 -6.65
C ALA A 332 15.98 17.12 -5.59
N PRO A 333 16.83 16.11 -5.28
CA PRO A 333 16.50 15.13 -4.27
C PRO A 333 16.29 15.76 -2.91
N THR A 334 15.15 15.47 -2.30
CA THR A 334 14.84 15.81 -0.90
C THR A 334 14.47 14.55 -0.16
N ARG A 335 14.88 14.46 1.11
CA ARG A 335 14.41 13.41 1.99
C ARG A 335 13.05 13.79 2.54
N GLY A 336 12.23 12.78 2.74
CA GLY A 336 10.97 12.89 3.47
C GLY A 336 11.17 13.19 4.95
N ALA A 337 10.06 13.23 5.68
CA ALA A 337 10.03 13.51 7.11
C ALA A 337 8.82 12.85 7.77
N LEU A 338 8.87 12.72 9.09
CA LEU A 338 7.67 12.50 9.90
C LEU A 338 7.14 13.84 10.41
N PHE A 339 5.82 14.02 10.32
CA PHE A 339 5.09 15.11 10.94
C PHE A 339 4.46 14.56 12.22
N VAL A 340 4.91 15.05 13.36
CA VAL A 340 4.54 14.53 14.68
C VAL A 340 3.67 15.57 15.37
N TYR A 341 2.38 15.29 15.51
CA TYR A 341 1.40 16.18 16.13
C TYR A 341 1.12 15.71 17.56
N PRO A 342 1.55 16.46 18.59
CA PRO A 342 1.13 16.21 19.96
C PRO A 342 -0.37 16.22 20.12
N LEU A 343 -0.88 15.33 20.97
CA LEU A 343 -2.23 15.35 21.49
C LEU A 343 -2.24 16.05 22.85
N SER A 344 -3.17 16.97 23.04
CA SER A 344 -3.48 17.51 24.36
C SER A 344 -4.29 16.52 25.19
N ASP A 345 -4.44 16.79 26.49
CA ASP A 345 -5.24 15.95 27.40
C ASP A 345 -6.73 15.86 27.00
N ASN A 346 -7.25 16.87 26.30
CA ASN A 346 -8.60 16.85 25.74
C ASN A 346 -8.65 16.24 24.32
N GLY A 347 -7.53 15.74 23.82
CA GLY A 347 -7.42 15.05 22.54
C GLY A 347 -7.45 15.98 21.33
N GLU A 348 -7.09 17.25 21.47
CA GLU A 348 -6.84 18.14 20.34
C GLU A 348 -5.44 17.87 19.78
N LEU A 349 -5.26 17.94 18.46
CA LEU A 349 -3.93 17.92 17.89
C LEU A 349 -3.25 19.28 18.06
N ALA A 350 -1.92 19.33 18.16
CA ALA A 350 -1.18 20.57 18.04
C ALA A 350 -1.42 21.21 16.67
N LYS A 351 -1.41 22.55 16.58
CA LYS A 351 -1.58 23.25 15.29
C LYS A 351 -0.40 23.03 14.35
N GLU A 352 0.81 23.02 14.90
CA GLU A 352 2.05 22.76 14.19
C GLU A 352 2.66 21.45 14.69
N PRO A 353 3.22 20.62 13.80
CA PRO A 353 3.92 19.40 14.16
C PRO A 353 5.39 19.69 14.49
N THR A 354 5.99 18.79 15.26
CA THR A 354 7.44 18.59 15.23
C THR A 354 7.79 17.82 13.96
N ILE A 355 8.67 18.37 13.13
CA ILE A 355 9.12 17.73 11.89
C ILE A 355 10.39 16.92 12.20
N ALA A 356 10.30 15.60 12.14
CA ALA A 356 11.43 14.69 12.27
C ALA A 356 12.02 14.41 10.89
N GLY A 357 13.22 14.92 10.62
CA GLY A 357 13.89 14.66 9.35
C GLY A 357 14.32 13.19 9.26
N THR A 358 14.12 12.55 8.11
CA THR A 358 14.53 11.15 7.94
C THR A 358 16.04 11.02 8.14
N PRO A 359 16.55 10.03 8.90
CA PRO A 359 17.99 9.75 8.99
C PRO A 359 18.55 9.35 7.62
N ALA A 360 19.83 9.64 7.36
CA ALA A 360 20.51 9.11 6.18
C ALA A 360 20.92 7.65 6.45
N PRO A 361 20.89 6.74 5.47
CA PRO A 361 20.67 6.98 4.03
C PRO A 361 19.21 7.11 3.57
N GLY A 362 18.22 6.92 4.45
CA GLY A 362 16.80 6.92 4.07
C GLY A 362 16.25 8.25 3.57
N GLY A 363 14.95 8.26 3.31
CA GLY A 363 14.23 9.44 2.83
C GLY A 363 12.84 9.18 2.25
N PHE A 364 12.39 7.93 2.24
CA PHE A 364 11.14 7.49 1.61
C PHE A 364 10.42 6.50 2.52
N THR A 365 10.27 6.85 3.80
CA THR A 365 9.48 6.13 4.81
C THR A 365 8.13 5.75 4.26
N PHE A 366 7.87 4.46 4.11
CA PHE A 366 6.62 3.94 3.55
C PHE A 366 5.70 3.41 4.64
N SER A 367 6.23 2.69 5.62
CA SER A 367 5.43 2.14 6.71
C SER A 367 5.99 2.45 8.10
N LEU A 368 5.16 2.31 9.13
CA LEU A 368 5.45 2.53 10.54
C LEU A 368 4.87 1.36 11.35
N THR A 369 5.74 0.47 11.79
CA THR A 369 5.44 -0.66 12.69
C THR A 369 5.93 -0.30 14.10
N PRO A 370 5.05 -0.21 15.10
CA PRO A 370 5.46 0.05 16.48
C PRO A 370 6.50 -0.96 16.98
N ILE A 371 7.47 -0.48 17.75
CA ILE A 371 8.41 -1.32 18.49
C ILE A 371 7.91 -1.41 19.93
N PRO A 372 7.42 -2.58 20.39
CA PRO A 372 6.81 -2.73 21.70
C PRO A 372 7.73 -2.27 22.84
N GLU A 373 7.14 -1.52 23.77
CA GLU A 373 7.75 -0.96 24.97
C GLU A 373 8.93 -0.01 24.74
N LYS A 374 9.09 0.50 23.52
CA LYS A 374 10.20 1.40 23.15
C LYS A 374 9.74 2.80 22.78
N ASN A 375 8.44 3.02 22.62
CA ASN A 375 7.90 4.26 22.03
C ASN A 375 8.67 4.64 20.76
N ALA A 376 8.80 3.67 19.85
CA ALA A 376 9.59 3.77 18.64
C ALA A 376 8.88 3.08 17.48
N PHE A 377 9.31 3.36 16.24
CA PHE A 377 8.82 2.65 15.06
C PHE A 377 9.96 2.03 14.27
N PHE A 378 9.77 0.77 13.89
CA PHE A 378 10.46 0.16 12.77
C PHE A 378 9.72 0.53 11.49
N SER A 379 10.45 0.85 10.43
CA SER A 379 9.86 1.43 9.23
C SER A 379 10.55 0.89 7.99
N ALA A 380 9.74 0.46 7.02
CA ALA A 380 10.23 0.25 5.67
C ALA A 380 10.49 1.60 5.00
N ASP A 381 11.62 1.71 4.32
CA ASP A 381 12.00 2.88 3.53
C ASP A 381 12.28 2.46 2.09
N PHE A 382 11.55 3.04 1.14
CA PHE A 382 11.64 2.66 -0.27
C PHE A 382 13.05 2.84 -0.88
N SER A 383 13.93 3.65 -0.29
CA SER A 383 15.29 3.89 -0.81
C SER A 383 16.41 3.14 -0.10
N SER A 384 16.26 2.90 1.19
CA SER A 384 17.29 2.30 2.03
C SER A 384 16.90 0.92 2.54
N GLY A 385 15.62 0.59 2.60
CA GLY A 385 15.11 -0.62 3.22
C GLY A 385 14.58 -0.34 4.62
N ILE A 386 15.42 0.20 5.53
CA ILE A 386 15.07 0.34 6.95
C ILE A 386 15.30 1.75 7.49
N ASN A 387 14.29 2.27 8.18
CA ASN A 387 14.42 3.33 9.18
C ASN A 387 13.97 2.81 10.56
N VAL A 388 14.60 3.30 11.62
CA VAL A 388 14.12 3.16 13.01
C VAL A 388 13.98 4.55 13.61
N TRP A 389 12.82 4.84 14.21
CA TRP A 389 12.46 6.14 14.76
C TRP A 389 12.27 6.05 16.27
N ASP A 390 13.04 6.83 17.04
CA ASP A 390 13.04 6.77 18.50
C ASP A 390 12.41 8.02 19.12
N PHE A 391 11.28 7.83 19.82
CA PHE A 391 10.54 8.86 20.55
C PHE A 391 10.64 8.68 22.08
N ASN A 392 11.48 7.78 22.58
CA ASN A 392 11.54 7.45 24.01
C ASN A 392 11.96 8.66 24.89
N GLU A 393 12.83 9.52 24.36
CA GLU A 393 13.28 10.76 25.02
C GLU A 393 12.34 11.97 24.69
N GLY A 394 11.17 11.70 24.13
CA GLY A 394 10.18 12.68 23.69
C GLY A 394 10.42 13.22 22.29
N ILE A 395 9.38 13.81 21.70
CA ILE A 395 9.39 14.27 20.29
C ILE A 395 10.48 15.31 20.00
N GLU A 396 10.84 16.15 20.97
CA GLU A 396 11.85 17.20 20.78
C GLU A 396 13.28 16.64 20.61
N SER A 397 13.48 15.40 21.06
CA SER A 397 14.78 14.73 21.02
C SER A 397 15.05 14.01 19.70
N ILE A 398 14.03 13.77 18.87
CA ILE A 398 14.11 12.88 17.69
C ILE A 398 15.17 13.31 16.68
N ASN A 399 15.35 14.62 16.50
CA ASN A 399 16.37 15.19 15.60
C ASN A 399 17.73 15.43 16.29
N SER A 400 17.86 15.07 17.56
CA SER A 400 19.07 15.31 18.34
C SER A 400 19.99 14.08 18.33
N THR A 401 21.25 14.30 18.68
CA THR A 401 22.24 13.20 18.83
C THR A 401 21.94 12.26 20.00
N LYS A 402 20.90 12.52 20.79
CA LYS A 402 20.45 11.64 21.89
C LYS A 402 19.46 10.57 21.41
N SER A 403 18.73 10.85 20.32
CA SER A 403 17.81 9.87 19.74
C SER A 403 18.59 8.72 19.12
N LYS A 404 18.06 7.50 19.27
CA LYS A 404 18.57 6.29 18.61
C LYS A 404 18.01 6.11 17.21
N THR A 405 17.31 7.12 16.68
CA THR A 405 16.82 7.16 15.31
C THR A 405 17.96 6.89 14.34
N ASN A 406 17.77 5.90 13.46
CA ASN A 406 18.80 5.44 12.53
C ASN A 406 18.18 4.92 11.23
N ALA A 407 19.03 4.71 10.22
CA ALA A 407 18.65 4.07 8.97
C ALA A 407 19.76 3.11 8.54
N ALA A 408 19.39 2.06 7.83
CA ALA A 408 20.30 1.05 7.32
C ALA A 408 19.91 0.63 5.91
N TYR A 409 20.92 0.28 5.11
CA TYR A 409 20.69 -0.37 3.82
C TYR A 409 20.33 -1.84 4.02
N VAL A 410 19.40 -2.35 3.23
CA VAL A 410 19.17 -3.78 3.06
C VAL A 410 19.72 -4.22 1.70
N ASP A 411 20.69 -5.13 1.72
CA ASP A 411 21.30 -5.63 0.49
C ASP A 411 20.29 -6.46 -0.31
N GLY A 412 20.20 -6.16 -1.60
CA GLY A 412 19.36 -6.90 -2.55
C GLY A 412 17.91 -6.41 -2.65
N GLU A 413 17.47 -5.51 -1.80
CA GLU A 413 16.17 -4.83 -1.92
C GLU A 413 16.23 -3.68 -2.95
N ILE A 414 15.09 -3.40 -3.56
CA ILE A 414 14.86 -2.36 -4.57
C ILE A 414 13.73 -1.42 -4.14
N THR A 415 12.63 -1.92 -3.57
CA THR A 415 11.40 -1.15 -3.29
C THR A 415 10.72 -1.54 -1.98
N THR A 416 11.42 -1.47 -0.87
CA THR A 416 10.89 -1.88 0.44
C THR A 416 9.77 -0.96 0.92
N CYS A 417 8.55 -1.50 1.05
CA CYS A 417 7.35 -0.68 1.28
C CYS A 417 6.61 -1.05 2.57
N TRP A 418 6.26 -2.31 2.77
CA TRP A 418 5.44 -2.72 3.91
C TRP A 418 6.28 -3.31 5.03
N SER A 419 5.83 -3.13 6.28
CA SER A 419 6.45 -3.74 7.44
C SER A 419 5.42 -4.28 8.42
N THR A 420 5.80 -5.31 9.18
CA THR A 420 5.03 -5.85 10.31
C THR A 420 5.98 -6.45 11.35
N TRP A 421 5.46 -6.75 12.54
CA TRP A 421 6.17 -7.45 13.62
C TRP A 421 5.49 -8.78 13.94
N ALA A 422 6.29 -9.84 14.13
CA ALA A 422 5.82 -11.14 14.57
C ALA A 422 6.32 -11.41 16.01
N PRO A 423 5.41 -11.52 17.00
CA PRO A 423 5.76 -11.42 18.41
C PRO A 423 6.45 -12.66 18.99
N THR A 424 6.13 -13.86 18.50
CA THR A 424 6.69 -15.12 19.03
C THR A 424 8.14 -15.31 18.61
N VAL A 425 8.47 -15.00 17.35
CA VAL A 425 9.86 -15.03 16.88
C VAL A 425 10.62 -13.75 17.24
N ASP A 426 9.90 -12.71 17.68
CA ASP A 426 10.37 -11.37 17.99
C ASP A 426 11.19 -10.77 16.82
N ARG A 427 10.56 -10.70 15.65
CA ARG A 427 11.19 -10.22 14.42
C ARG A 427 10.28 -9.26 13.67
N TYR A 428 10.92 -8.33 12.99
CA TYR A 428 10.27 -7.44 12.05
C TYR A 428 10.45 -7.99 10.65
N PHE A 429 9.46 -7.76 9.81
CA PHE A 429 9.46 -8.21 8.44
C PHE A 429 9.23 -7.01 7.53
N LEU A 430 9.93 -7.00 6.41
CA LEU A 430 9.79 -6.02 5.34
C LEU A 430 9.32 -6.73 4.08
N SER A 431 8.50 -6.07 3.28
CA SER A 431 8.06 -6.58 1.99
C SER A 431 8.66 -5.76 0.85
N ASP A 432 9.37 -6.43 -0.04
CA ASP A 432 9.87 -5.87 -1.29
C ASP A 432 9.15 -6.53 -2.48
N PRO A 433 8.16 -5.85 -3.08
CA PRO A 433 7.38 -6.41 -4.17
C PRO A 433 8.21 -6.60 -5.44
N SER A 434 9.23 -5.76 -5.69
CA SER A 434 10.06 -5.83 -6.90
C SER A 434 10.97 -7.05 -6.96
N THR A 435 11.40 -7.54 -5.80
CA THR A 435 12.30 -8.70 -5.67
C THR A 435 11.57 -9.95 -5.19
N CYS A 436 10.29 -9.81 -4.83
CA CYS A 436 9.47 -10.85 -4.21
C CYS A 436 10.05 -11.38 -2.89
N LEU A 437 10.86 -10.56 -2.21
CA LEU A 437 11.51 -10.89 -0.95
C LEU A 437 10.68 -10.36 0.21
N VAL A 438 10.70 -11.13 1.29
CA VAL A 438 10.43 -10.65 2.63
C VAL A 438 11.70 -10.72 3.45
N THR A 439 12.16 -9.57 3.93
CA THR A 439 13.37 -9.46 4.74
C THR A 439 13.01 -9.51 6.21
N GLU A 440 13.61 -10.45 6.94
CA GLU A 440 13.53 -10.57 8.39
C GLU A 440 14.61 -9.74 9.06
N VAL A 441 14.22 -8.95 10.07
CA VAL A 441 15.08 -8.03 10.79
C VAL A 441 14.91 -8.22 12.29
N SER A 442 16.03 -8.26 13.01
CA SER A 442 16.05 -8.11 14.47
C SER A 442 16.38 -6.66 14.85
N ILE A 443 15.81 -6.21 15.97
CA ILE A 443 16.10 -4.89 16.53
C ILE A 443 16.78 -5.09 17.89
N ASP A 444 17.95 -4.50 18.07
CA ASP A 444 18.58 -4.49 19.39
C ASP A 444 17.74 -3.62 20.36
N PRO A 445 17.24 -4.16 21.48
CA PRO A 445 16.27 -3.48 22.32
C PRO A 445 16.85 -2.28 23.09
N ASP A 446 18.17 -2.17 23.19
CA ASP A 446 18.85 -1.11 23.94
C ASP A 446 19.33 0.00 23.02
N THR A 447 19.78 -0.34 21.82
CA THR A 447 20.38 0.59 20.86
C THR A 447 19.46 0.93 19.69
N LEU A 448 18.37 0.17 19.51
CA LEU A 448 17.44 0.24 18.38
C LEU A 448 18.12 0.06 17.01
N VAL A 449 19.28 -0.59 16.98
CA VAL A 449 20.01 -0.87 15.74
C VAL A 449 19.37 -2.08 15.05
N PRO A 450 18.94 -1.96 13.78
CA PRO A 450 18.41 -3.07 13.00
C PRO A 450 19.53 -3.97 12.47
N THR A 451 19.28 -5.28 12.44
CA THR A 451 20.15 -6.28 11.81
C THR A 451 19.31 -7.22 10.94
N VAL A 452 19.66 -7.30 9.66
CA VAL A 452 19.05 -8.29 8.74
C VAL A 452 19.43 -9.70 9.18
N VAL A 453 18.43 -10.55 9.35
CA VAL A 453 18.58 -11.94 9.79
C VAL A 453 18.55 -12.88 8.59
N ALA A 454 17.54 -12.73 7.73
CA ALA A 454 17.33 -13.59 6.57
C ALA A 454 16.43 -12.92 5.53
N ASN A 455 16.50 -13.41 4.29
CA ASN A 455 15.54 -13.08 3.24
C ASN A 455 14.74 -14.33 2.90
N HIS A 456 13.43 -14.17 2.80
CA HIS A 456 12.46 -15.22 2.51
C HIS A 456 11.81 -14.92 1.17
N THR A 457 11.90 -15.83 0.20
CA THR A 457 11.15 -15.70 -1.05
C THR A 457 9.76 -16.31 -0.85
N LEU A 458 8.70 -15.51 -1.06
CA LEU A 458 7.33 -16.02 -0.92
C LEU A 458 6.88 -16.76 -2.18
N VAL A 459 6.60 -15.99 -3.24
CA VAL A 459 6.10 -16.48 -4.51
C VAL A 459 6.79 -15.66 -5.59
N GLU A 460 7.59 -16.30 -6.43
CA GLU A 460 8.28 -15.63 -7.52
C GLU A 460 7.28 -14.96 -8.47
N GLY A 461 7.47 -13.66 -8.73
CA GLY A 461 6.57 -12.86 -9.55
C GLY A 461 5.21 -12.55 -8.92
N GLY A 462 5.01 -12.83 -7.63
CA GLY A 462 3.74 -12.58 -6.94
C GLY A 462 3.50 -11.12 -6.57
N GLU A 463 4.56 -10.29 -6.53
CA GLU A 463 4.53 -8.90 -6.07
C GLU A 463 3.83 -8.79 -4.70
N ASN A 464 4.52 -9.26 -3.65
CA ASN A 464 4.02 -9.21 -2.28
C ASN A 464 3.88 -7.76 -1.79
N ILE A 465 2.65 -7.29 -1.78
CA ILE A 465 2.22 -6.04 -1.16
C ILE A 465 1.56 -6.37 0.18
N ASP A 466 1.44 -5.37 1.06
CA ASP A 466 0.83 -5.46 2.41
C ASP A 466 1.03 -6.78 3.16
N ILE A 467 1.85 -6.72 4.22
CA ILE A 467 2.08 -7.85 5.09
C ILE A 467 1.49 -7.63 6.48
N ALA A 468 0.95 -8.69 7.07
CA ALA A 468 0.57 -8.74 8.47
C ALA A 468 1.03 -10.06 9.09
N ALA A 469 1.30 -10.06 10.39
CA ALA A 469 1.63 -11.26 11.13
C ALA A 469 0.51 -11.61 12.12
N ALA A 470 0.34 -12.90 12.39
CA ALA A 470 -0.52 -13.38 13.46
C ALA A 470 0.05 -14.64 14.11
N THR A 471 -0.27 -14.83 15.38
CA THR A 471 0.19 -15.98 16.17
C THR A 471 -0.93 -16.99 16.33
N ILE A 472 -0.67 -18.25 15.99
CA ILE A 472 -1.56 -19.39 16.17
C ILE A 472 -0.81 -20.45 16.96
N ASP A 473 -1.34 -20.85 18.12
CA ASP A 473 -0.75 -21.89 18.98
C ASP A 473 0.77 -21.70 19.21
N ASN A 474 1.19 -20.47 19.55
CA ASN A 474 2.59 -20.07 19.77
C ASN A 474 3.50 -20.30 18.55
N THR A 475 2.93 -20.18 17.35
CA THR A 475 3.66 -20.11 16.08
C THR A 475 3.22 -18.86 15.34
N ASP A 476 4.17 -18.06 14.89
CA ASP A 476 3.84 -16.91 14.06
C ASP A 476 3.67 -17.31 12.59
N TYR A 477 2.77 -16.62 11.93
CA TYR A 477 2.50 -16.71 10.51
C TYR A 477 2.53 -15.32 9.91
N LEU A 478 3.13 -15.18 8.74
CA LEU A 478 3.10 -13.97 7.94
C LEU A 478 2.16 -14.17 6.75
N TYR A 479 1.26 -13.22 6.56
CA TYR A 479 0.29 -13.17 5.48
C TYR A 479 0.66 -12.00 4.58
N ALA A 480 0.78 -12.26 3.28
CA ALA A 480 1.11 -11.24 2.29
C ALA A 480 0.06 -11.22 1.19
N ASN A 481 -0.43 -10.04 0.82
CA ASN A 481 -1.21 -9.89 -0.41
C ASN A 481 -0.29 -10.08 -1.62
N LEU A 482 -0.68 -10.98 -2.51
CA LEU A 482 -0.05 -11.12 -3.81
C LEU A 482 -0.87 -10.32 -4.80
N ALA A 483 -0.35 -9.17 -5.23
CA ALA A 483 -1.03 -8.37 -6.23
C ALA A 483 -1.07 -9.12 -7.56
N THR A 484 0.07 -9.63 -8.00
CA THR A 484 0.13 -10.52 -9.15
C THR A 484 -0.38 -11.91 -8.74
N GLY A 485 -1.45 -12.35 -9.39
CA GLY A 485 -2.18 -13.58 -9.06
C GLY A 485 -3.37 -13.38 -8.12
N VAL A 486 -3.50 -12.19 -7.52
CA VAL A 486 -4.63 -11.75 -6.67
C VAL A 486 -4.95 -12.80 -5.61
N GLY A 487 -4.15 -12.82 -4.55
CA GLY A 487 -4.22 -13.86 -3.53
C GLY A 487 -3.54 -13.51 -2.23
N ILE A 488 -3.45 -14.49 -1.34
CA ILE A 488 -2.71 -14.39 -0.08
C ILE A 488 -1.69 -15.52 -0.02
N ALA A 489 -0.41 -15.17 0.15
CA ALA A 489 0.63 -16.14 0.52
C ALA A 489 0.74 -16.20 2.05
N VAL A 490 0.97 -17.42 2.56
CA VAL A 490 1.14 -17.68 3.99
C VAL A 490 2.50 -18.31 4.24
N LEU A 491 3.33 -17.65 5.04
CA LEU A 491 4.57 -18.19 5.57
C LEU A 491 4.38 -18.53 7.04
N ARG A 492 4.74 -19.74 7.44
CA ARG A 492 4.93 -20.11 8.84
C ARG A 492 6.34 -19.74 9.26
N LEU A 493 6.48 -19.09 10.41
CA LEU A 493 7.75 -18.62 10.96
C LEU A 493 8.18 -19.58 12.06
N ASP A 494 9.11 -20.47 11.73
CA ASP A 494 9.57 -21.57 12.58
C ASP A 494 10.64 -21.15 13.59
N GLY A 495 11.16 -19.94 13.46
CA GLY A 495 12.21 -19.35 14.28
C GLY A 495 13.04 -18.35 13.48
N PRO A 496 14.09 -17.76 14.08
CA PRO A 496 14.93 -16.80 13.38
C PRO A 496 15.55 -17.38 12.11
N GLY A 497 15.32 -16.72 10.98
CA GLY A 497 15.79 -17.13 9.66
C GLY A 497 15.16 -18.42 9.12
N GLN A 498 14.11 -18.94 9.75
CA GLN A 498 13.45 -20.19 9.37
C GLN A 498 11.99 -19.93 9.05
N SER A 499 11.62 -20.11 7.78
CA SER A 499 10.24 -20.03 7.34
C SER A 499 9.87 -21.18 6.42
N THR A 500 8.58 -21.47 6.37
CA THR A 500 7.99 -22.47 5.47
C THR A 500 6.79 -21.85 4.78
N LEU A 501 6.75 -21.85 3.44
CA LEU A 501 5.54 -21.49 2.70
C LEU A 501 4.47 -22.56 2.95
N VAL A 502 3.39 -22.17 3.62
CA VAL A 502 2.29 -23.07 4.00
C VAL A 502 1.30 -23.20 2.86
N GLY A 503 1.01 -22.09 2.18
CA GLY A 503 0.02 -22.06 1.12
C GLY A 503 -0.07 -20.72 0.41
N VAL A 504 -0.75 -20.76 -0.73
CA VAL A 504 -1.12 -19.59 -1.52
C VAL A 504 -2.59 -19.74 -1.88
N ALA A 505 -3.43 -18.84 -1.38
CA ALA A 505 -4.85 -18.83 -1.67
C ALA A 505 -5.14 -17.87 -2.84
N ASN A 506 -5.75 -18.37 -3.91
CA ASN A 506 -6.24 -17.54 -5.00
C ASN A 506 -7.58 -16.91 -4.61
N MET A 507 -7.68 -15.59 -4.74
CA MET A 507 -8.89 -14.83 -4.39
C MET A 507 -9.69 -14.38 -5.61
N THR A 508 -9.16 -14.50 -6.83
CA THR A 508 -9.80 -14.01 -8.06
C THR A 508 -11.18 -14.66 -8.28
N GLU A 509 -11.22 -15.99 -8.41
CA GLU A 509 -12.44 -16.73 -8.70
C GLU A 509 -13.49 -16.61 -7.59
N PRO A 510 -13.17 -16.83 -6.29
CA PRO A 510 -14.17 -16.74 -5.24
C PRO A 510 -14.73 -15.31 -5.06
N VAL A 511 -13.89 -14.27 -5.15
CA VAL A 511 -14.35 -12.87 -5.07
C VAL A 511 -15.26 -12.52 -6.25
N THR A 512 -14.87 -12.89 -7.47
CA THR A 512 -15.69 -12.66 -8.68
C THR A 512 -17.01 -13.42 -8.60
N SER A 513 -16.99 -14.66 -8.10
CA SER A 513 -18.20 -15.47 -7.92
C SER A 513 -19.14 -14.89 -6.86
N ALA A 514 -18.60 -14.18 -5.87
CA ALA A 514 -19.35 -13.46 -4.87
C ALA A 514 -19.85 -12.08 -5.34
N GLY A 515 -19.53 -11.67 -6.57
CA GLY A 515 -20.10 -10.50 -7.23
C GLY A 515 -19.29 -9.21 -7.14
N ALA A 516 -18.04 -9.26 -6.66
CA ALA A 516 -17.14 -8.10 -6.68
C ALA A 516 -16.02 -8.26 -7.73
N THR A 517 -15.50 -7.13 -8.18
CA THR A 517 -14.30 -7.08 -9.02
C THR A 517 -13.07 -6.99 -8.13
N ILE A 518 -12.03 -7.74 -8.50
CA ILE A 518 -10.71 -7.62 -7.91
C ILE A 518 -9.66 -7.82 -9.00
N THR A 519 -8.64 -6.96 -9.01
CA THR A 519 -7.55 -7.03 -9.99
C THR A 519 -6.21 -6.71 -9.31
N PRO A 520 -5.07 -7.07 -9.93
CA PRO A 520 -3.75 -6.81 -9.38
C PRO A 520 -3.51 -5.34 -9.00
N ASN A 521 -4.12 -4.41 -9.72
CA ASN A 521 -3.84 -2.99 -9.57
C ASN A 521 -4.65 -2.35 -8.44
N TYR A 522 -5.68 -3.01 -7.90
CA TYR A 522 -6.55 -2.39 -6.88
C TYR A 522 -6.57 -3.15 -5.55
N ILE A 523 -6.16 -4.41 -5.49
CA ILE A 523 -6.03 -5.12 -4.21
C ILE A 523 -5.13 -4.31 -3.25
N GLN A 524 -5.60 -4.05 -2.03
CA GLN A 524 -4.85 -3.23 -1.07
C GLN A 524 -5.12 -3.63 0.38
N GLY A 525 -4.10 -3.52 1.21
CA GLY A 525 -4.16 -3.56 2.67
C GLY A 525 -4.17 -4.98 3.21
N MET A 526 -3.59 -5.20 4.39
CA MET A 526 -3.68 -6.49 5.08
C MET A 526 -3.87 -6.21 6.57
N ALA A 527 -4.98 -6.69 7.11
CA ALA A 527 -5.27 -6.65 8.55
C ALA A 527 -5.73 -8.03 9.01
N ILE A 528 -5.46 -8.37 10.27
CA ILE A 528 -5.85 -9.66 10.83
C ILE A 528 -6.57 -9.41 12.14
N TYR A 529 -7.60 -10.22 12.41
CA TYR A 529 -8.23 -10.34 13.71
C TYR A 529 -8.22 -11.80 14.15
N MET A 530 -7.64 -12.08 15.32
CA MET A 530 -7.64 -13.42 15.91
C MET A 530 -8.84 -13.59 16.85
N LYS A 531 -9.51 -14.74 16.79
CA LYS A 531 -10.61 -15.07 17.71
C LYS A 531 -10.09 -15.04 19.15
N ARG A 532 -10.86 -14.44 20.04
CA ARG A 532 -10.56 -14.53 21.47
C ARG A 532 -10.91 -15.92 21.96
N ASN A 533 -9.94 -16.60 22.58
CA ASN A 533 -10.24 -17.83 23.31
C ASN A 533 -11.28 -17.51 24.40
N LYS A 534 -12.30 -18.35 24.53
CA LYS A 534 -13.19 -18.29 25.69
C LYS A 534 -12.40 -18.84 26.87
N ASP A 535 -11.83 -17.94 27.68
CA ASP A 535 -11.27 -18.29 28.98
C ASP A 535 -12.32 -18.91 29.91
#